data_AF-A0A7C5MQ34-F1
#
_entry.id   AF-A0A7C5MQ34-F1
#
_cell.length_a   1.000
_cell.length_b   1.000
_cell.length_c   1.000
_cell.angle_alpha   90.00
_cell.angle_beta   90.00
_cell.angle_gamma   90.00
#
_symmetry.space_group_name_H-M   'P 1'
#
loop_
_entity.id
_entity.type
_entity.pdbx_description
1 polymer ?
#
loop_
_entity_poly.entity_id
_entity_poly.type
_entity_poly.pdbx_seq_one_letter_code
_entity_poly.pdbx_strand_id
1 'polypeptide(L)' 'LSALLAMLNSCPGGVAVVNIDNGFGAGYLASLINKL' A
#
# COMPACT_ATOMS: atom_id res chain seq x y z
N LEU A 1 5.54 14.65 1.21
CA LEU A 1 4.11 14.24 1.26
C LEU A 1 3.52 13.94 -0.13
N SER A 2 3.96 14.62 -1.20
CA SER A 2 3.33 14.52 -2.54
C SER A 2 3.23 13.10 -3.12
N ALA A 3 4.26 12.26 -2.98
CA ALA A 3 4.28 10.93 -3.59
C ALA A 3 3.19 9.98 -3.03
N LEU A 4 3.09 9.88 -1.69
CA LEU A 4 2.07 9.05 -1.04
C LEU A 4 0.65 9.54 -1.36
N LEU A 5 0.45 10.86 -1.30
CA LEU A 5 -0.85 11.46 -1.56
C LEU A 5 -1.26 11.27 -3.03
N ALA A 6 -0.32 11.38 -3.97
CA ALA A 6 -0.57 11.08 -5.38
C ALA A 6 -1.02 9.62 -5.54
N MET A 7 -0.27 8.67 -4.98
CA MET A 7 -0.60 7.24 -5.05
C MET A 7 -2.01 6.95 -4.50
N LEU A 8 -2.37 7.55 -3.37
CA LEU A 8 -3.69 7.34 -2.76
C LEU A 8 -4.85 7.89 -3.62
N ASN A 9 -4.60 8.91 -4.44
CA ASN A 9 -5.62 9.51 -5.30
C ASN A 9 -5.65 8.94 -6.72
N SER A 10 -4.61 8.23 -7.16
CA SER A 10 -4.49 7.76 -8.55
C SER A 10 -4.51 6.25 -8.73
N CYS A 11 -4.20 5.46 -7.70
CA CYS A 11 -4.12 4.01 -7.85
C CYS A 11 -5.52 3.39 -8.07
N PRO A 12 -5.68 2.48 -9.06
CA PRO A 12 -6.94 1.80 -9.31
C PRO A 12 -7.29 0.82 -8.17
N GLY A 13 -8.55 0.37 -8.14
CA GLY A 13 -8.99 -0.65 -7.19
C GLY A 13 -8.15 -1.93 -7.25
N GLY A 14 -7.94 -2.56 -6.09
CA GLY A 14 -7.06 -3.73 -5.95
C GLY A 14 -5.59 -3.40 -5.69
N VAL A 15 -5.20 -2.12 -5.65
CA VAL A 15 -3.87 -1.68 -5.23
C VAL A 15 -3.91 -1.20 -3.78
N ALA A 16 -3.08 -1.80 -2.93
CA ALA A 16 -2.88 -1.35 -1.55
C ALA A 16 -1.70 -0.36 -1.47
N VAL A 17 -1.97 0.86 -1.02
CA VAL A 17 -0.97 1.92 -0.84
C VAL A 17 -0.56 2.00 0.62
N VAL A 18 0.74 2.09 0.90
CA VAL A 18 1.30 2.23 2.25
C VAL A 18 2.26 3.42 2.33
N ASN A 19 2.57 3.87 3.55
CA ASN A 19 3.55 4.94 3.77
C ASN A 19 4.90 4.61 3.12
N ILE A 20 5.59 5.65 2.61
CA ILE A 20 6.96 5.52 2.08
C ILE A 20 7.86 5.01 3.21
N ASP A 21 8.79 4.12 2.85
CA ASP A 21 9.70 3.39 3.74
C ASP A 21 9.03 2.42 4.72
N ASN A 22 7.70 2.29 4.74
CA ASN A 22 7.00 1.30 5.58
C ASN A 22 6.93 -0.09 4.92
N GLY A 23 8.11 -0.66 4.62
CA GLY A 23 8.23 -1.98 4.01
C GLY A 23 7.68 -3.11 4.90
N PHE A 24 7.79 -2.97 6.22
CA PHE A 24 7.21 -3.94 7.16
C PHE A 24 5.67 -3.99 7.06
N GLY A 25 5.02 -2.82 7.09
CA GLY A 25 3.58 -2.74 6.93
C GLY A 25 3.11 -3.31 5.58
N ALA A 26 3.88 -3.07 4.51
CA ALA A 26 3.62 -3.66 3.20
C ALA A 26 3.63 -5.21 3.25
N GLY A 27 4.67 -5.79 3.86
CA GLY A 27 4.82 -7.24 3.97
C GLY A 27 3.74 -7.90 4.83
N TYR A 28 3.40 -7.27 5.96
CA TYR A 28 2.30 -7.75 6.82
C TYR A 28 0.97 -7.75 6.07
N LEU A 29 0.64 -6.65 5.38
CA LEU A 29 -0.58 -6.52 4.59
C LEU A 29 -0.62 -7.53 3.43
N ALA A 30 0.51 -7.77 2.75
CA ALA A 30 0.61 -8.80 1.72
C ALA A 30 0.34 -10.21 2.28
N SER A 31 0.84 -10.53 3.47
CA SER A 31 0.54 -11.81 4.12
C SER A 31 -0.94 -11.95 4.49
N LEU A 32 -1.64 -10.86 4.83
CA LEU A 32 -3.08 -10.90 5.11
C LEU A 32 -3.87 -11.17 3.83
N ILE A 33 -3.51 -10.51 2.72
CA ILE A 33 -4.14 -10.74 1.41
C ILE A 33 -3.95 -12.18 0.96
N ASN A 34 -2.73 -12.74 1.07
CA ASN A 34 -2.42 -14.11 0.65
C ASN A 34 -3.11 -15.20 1.52
N LYS A 35 -3.74 -14.82 2.63
CA LYS A 35 -4.49 -15.73 3.51
C LYS A 35 -6.00 -15.72 3.26
N LEU A 36 -6.47 -14.88 2.34
CA LEU A 36 -7.84 -14.89 1.81
C LEU A 36 -7.97 -15.92 0.69
#